data_AF-A0AAE1CER7-F1
#
_entry.id   AF-A0AAE1CER7-F1
#
_cell.length_a   1.000
_cell.length_b   1.000
_cell.length_c   1.000
_cell.angle_alpha   90.00
_cell.angle_beta   90.00
_cell.angle_gamma   90.00
#
_symmetry.space_group_name_H-M   'P 1'
#
loop_
_entity.id
_entity.type
_entity.pdbx_description
1 polymer ?
#
loop_
_entity_poly.entity_id
_entity_poly.type
_entity_poly.pdbx_seq_one_letter_code
_entity_poly.pdbx_strand_id
1 'polypeptide(L)'
;MSFRQFMDQYSLKLVGGFRSNALNRQSLNPEADACLLNVGLHHPIILQDDSTNHVCAVCSYKYNKFKNENPNVAYKDHPVKAVKSSVRCTQCERYFCIKRGSTCWIDWHTKVQFWR
;
A
#
# COMPACT_ATOMS: atom_id res chain seq x y z
N MET A 1 42.15 6.54 4.14
CA MET A 1 40.74 6.48 3.70
C MET A 1 40.51 7.57 2.67
N SER A 2 39.91 7.25 1.52
CA SER A 2 39.54 8.27 0.53
C SER A 2 38.19 8.90 0.87
N PHE A 3 37.96 10.13 0.42
CA PHE A 3 36.68 10.83 0.60
C PHE A 3 35.49 10.00 0.09
N ARG A 4 35.69 9.19 -0.95
CA ARG A 4 34.67 8.32 -1.52
C ARG A 4 34.31 7.16 -0.60
N GLN A 5 35.30 6.54 0.05
CA GLN A 5 35.07 5.50 1.06
C GLN A 5 34.36 6.05 2.31
N PHE A 6 34.66 7.30 2.68
CA PHE A 6 33.95 7.99 3.74
C PHE A 6 32.48 8.24 3.39
N MET A 7 32.19 8.73 2.18
CA MET A 7 30.82 8.93 1.71
C MET A 7 30.03 7.62 1.63
N ASP A 8 30.63 6.52 1.14
CA ASP A 8 29.96 5.22 1.09
C ASP A 8 29.63 4.67 2.49
N GLN A 9 30.57 4.77 3.44
CA GLN A 9 30.29 4.41 4.84
C GLN A 9 29.23 5.32 5.47
N TYR A 10 29.28 6.62 5.18
CA TYR A 10 28.33 7.60 5.72
C TYR A 10 26.91 7.37 5.17
N SER A 11 26.78 7.06 3.89
CA SER A 11 25.51 6.68 3.24
C SER A 11 24.93 5.39 3.79
N LEU A 12 25.77 4.36 4.00
CA LEU A 12 25.34 3.09 4.63
C LEU A 12 24.87 3.31 6.08
N LYS A 13 25.54 4.20 6.83
CA LYS A 13 25.18 4.54 8.20
C LYS A 13 23.88 5.35 8.28
N LEU A 14 23.61 6.20 7.29
CA LEU A 14 22.34 6.92 7.16
C LEU A 14 21.19 5.98 6.78
N VAL A 15 21.38 5.07 5.82
CA VAL A 15 20.35 4.09 5.42
C VAL A 15 20.09 3.05 6.52
N GLY A 16 21.13 2.63 7.26
CA GLY A 16 20.99 1.73 8.41
C GLY A 16 20.44 2.39 9.68
N GLY A 17 20.52 3.73 9.78
CA GLY A 17 20.15 4.52 10.97
C GLY A 17 18.87 5.35 10.85
N PHE A 18 18.22 5.42 9.67
CA PHE A 18 16.98 6.17 9.49
C PHE A 18 15.75 5.41 10.00
N ARG A 19 15.75 5.09 11.30
CA ARG A 19 14.51 5.11 12.09
C ARG A 19 14.51 6.44 12.83
N SER A 20 13.95 7.45 12.18
CA SER A 20 13.72 8.75 12.77
C SER A 20 13.00 8.58 14.11
N ASN A 21 13.62 9.04 15.20
CA ASN A 21 13.06 9.07 16.56
C ASN A 21 11.79 9.94 16.69
N ALA A 22 11.22 10.41 15.58
CA ALA A 22 9.98 11.20 15.52
C ALA A 22 8.70 10.35 15.34
N LEU A 23 8.80 9.02 15.19
CA LEU A 23 7.63 8.12 15.09
C LEU A 23 7.50 7.19 16.30
N ASN A 24 7.75 7.71 17.50
CA ASN A 24 7.62 6.94 18.74
C ASN A 24 6.18 6.89 19.29
N ARG A 25 5.20 6.60 18.42
CA ARG A 25 3.85 6.15 18.82
C ARG A 25 3.22 5.29 17.73
N GLN A 26 3.76 4.09 17.50
CA GLN A 26 2.94 2.92 17.22
C GLN A 26 3.81 1.66 17.25
N SER A 27 3.72 0.95 18.37
CA SER A 27 3.81 -0.51 18.50
C SER A 27 4.66 -1.22 17.44
N LEU A 28 5.89 -1.55 17.82
CA LEU A 28 6.60 -2.73 17.33
C LEU A 28 5.66 -3.93 17.51
N ASN A 29 4.89 -4.24 16.48
CA ASN A 29 4.17 -5.49 16.37
C ASN A 29 4.73 -6.17 15.12
N PRO A 30 5.53 -7.26 15.26
CA PRO A 30 6.11 -7.96 14.11
C PRO A 30 5.06 -8.54 13.15
N GLU A 31 3.79 -8.54 13.53
CA GLU A 31 2.62 -8.85 12.67
C GLU A 31 2.29 -7.74 11.64
N ALA A 32 2.83 -6.53 11.77
CA ALA A 32 2.51 -5.40 10.88
C ALA A 32 3.13 -5.53 9.47
N ASP A 33 4.15 -6.39 9.31
CA ASP A 33 4.87 -6.57 8.04
C ASP A 33 4.20 -7.58 7.11
N ALA A 34 3.08 -8.19 7.51
CA ALA A 34 2.37 -9.15 6.68
C ALA A 34 1.85 -8.55 5.35
N CYS A 35 1.66 -7.22 5.27
CA CYS A 35 1.08 -6.54 4.12
C CYS A 35 1.88 -6.69 2.81
N LEU A 36 3.16 -7.09 2.89
CA LEU A 36 4.08 -7.23 1.74
C LEU A 36 4.69 -8.62 1.62
N LEU A 37 4.19 -9.62 2.34
CA LEU A 37 4.71 -10.99 2.25
C LEU A 37 4.08 -11.72 1.04
N ASN A 38 4.90 -12.50 0.32
CA ASN A 38 4.51 -13.36 -0.81
C ASN A 38 3.96 -12.64 -2.07
N VAL A 39 4.46 -11.44 -2.40
CA VAL A 39 3.98 -10.66 -3.55
C VAL A 39 4.90 -10.64 -4.77
N GLY A 40 5.98 -11.42 -4.78
CA GLY A 40 6.87 -11.56 -5.95
C GLY A 40 7.44 -10.23 -6.45
N LEU A 41 7.39 -9.99 -7.77
CA LEU A 41 7.91 -8.79 -8.46
C LEU A 41 7.06 -7.52 -8.29
N HIS A 42 5.98 -7.59 -7.49
CA HIS A 42 5.06 -6.47 -7.30
C HIS A 42 5.60 -5.52 -6.22
N HIS A 43 6.21 -4.42 -6.67
CA HIS A 43 6.77 -3.40 -5.78
C HIS A 43 5.84 -2.19 -5.63
N PRO A 44 5.60 -1.71 -4.39
CA PRO A 44 4.88 -0.46 -4.15
C PRO A 44 5.76 0.74 -4.47
N ILE A 45 5.21 1.66 -5.26
CA ILE A 45 5.80 2.97 -5.55
C ILE A 45 4.82 4.09 -5.23
N ILE A 46 5.34 5.27 -4.91
CA ILE A 46 4.58 6.52 -4.81
C ILE A 46 5.18 7.46 -5.85
N LEU A 47 4.38 7.83 -6.84
CA LEU A 47 4.79 8.78 -7.87
C LEU A 47 4.53 10.20 -7.35
N GLN A 48 5.58 11.03 -7.30
CA GLN A 48 5.47 12.40 -6.75
C GLN A 48 4.68 13.34 -7.68
N ASP A 49 4.76 13.14 -9.00
CA ASP A 49 4.14 13.99 -10.03
C ASP A 49 2.80 13.43 -10.55
N ASP A 50 2.25 12.44 -9.86
CA ASP A 50 1.03 11.76 -10.28
C ASP A 50 -0.21 12.34 -9.60
N SER A 51 -1.37 12.13 -10.22
CA SER A 51 -2.65 12.60 -9.69
C SER A 51 -2.89 12.06 -8.27
N THR A 52 -3.46 12.88 -7.39
CA THR A 52 -3.84 12.45 -6.04
C THR A 52 -5.26 11.85 -5.98
N ASN A 53 -5.91 11.69 -7.13
CA ASN A 53 -7.30 11.23 -7.24
C ASN A 53 -7.44 9.74 -7.55
N HIS A 54 -6.39 8.96 -7.33
CA HIS A 54 -6.44 7.52 -7.52
C HIS A 54 -7.14 6.80 -6.37
N VAL A 55 -7.82 5.71 -6.69
CA VAL A 55 -8.62 4.91 -5.75
C VAL A 55 -8.04 3.50 -5.67
N CYS A 56 -8.01 2.93 -4.47
CA CYS A 56 -7.64 1.55 -4.25
C CYS A 56 -8.53 0.61 -5.08
N ALA A 57 -7.90 -0.17 -5.97
CA ALA A 57 -8.60 -1.07 -6.88
C ALA A 57 -9.43 -2.12 -6.13
N VAL A 58 -8.91 -2.68 -5.04
CA VAL A 58 -9.64 -3.67 -4.23
C VAL A 58 -10.83 -3.05 -3.50
N CYS A 59 -10.65 -1.87 -2.88
CA CYS A 59 -11.77 -1.18 -2.23
C CYS A 59 -12.85 -0.79 -3.23
N SER A 60 -12.45 -0.31 -4.41
CA SER A 60 -13.37 0.02 -5.51
C SER A 60 -14.12 -1.21 -5.99
N TYR A 61 -13.43 -2.33 -6.20
CA TYR A 61 -14.06 -3.60 -6.57
C TYR A 61 -15.07 -4.07 -5.53
N LYS A 62 -14.68 -4.12 -4.24
CA LYS A 62 -15.56 -4.55 -3.14
C LYS A 62 -16.78 -3.65 -3.01
N TYR A 63 -16.60 -2.34 -3.13
CA TYR A 63 -17.69 -1.35 -3.14
C TYR A 63 -18.66 -1.58 -4.31
N ASN A 64 -18.14 -1.68 -5.53
CA ASN A 64 -18.97 -1.89 -6.73
C ASN A 64 -19.71 -3.23 -6.70
N LYS A 65 -19.04 -4.29 -6.22
CA LYS A 65 -19.66 -5.61 -6.03
C LYS A 65 -20.85 -5.51 -5.07
N PHE A 66 -20.64 -4.94 -3.88
CA PHE A 66 -21.71 -4.77 -2.89
C PHE A 66 -22.86 -3.91 -3.41
N LYS A 67 -22.54 -2.78 -4.07
CA LYS A 67 -23.54 -1.88 -4.66
C LYS A 67 -24.41 -2.58 -5.71
N ASN A 68 -23.80 -3.41 -6.56
CA ASN A 68 -24.51 -4.15 -7.60
C ASN A 68 -25.38 -5.27 -7.02
N GLU A 69 -24.90 -5.96 -5.99
CA GLU A 69 -25.65 -7.01 -5.28
C GLU A 69 -26.77 -6.43 -4.39
N ASN A 70 -26.63 -5.17 -3.95
CA ASN A 70 -27.53 -4.52 -2.99
C ASN A 70 -27.90 -3.09 -3.44
N PRO A 71 -28.64 -2.93 -4.56
CA PRO A 71 -28.91 -1.61 -5.15
C PRO A 71 -29.72 -0.68 -4.23
N ASN A 72 -30.50 -1.23 -3.30
CA ASN A 72 -31.38 -0.48 -2.40
C ASN A 72 -30.72 -0.06 -1.08
N VAL A 73 -29.46 -0.47 -0.83
CA VAL A 73 -28.77 -0.12 0.41
C VAL A 73 -28.15 1.26 0.28
N ALA A 74 -28.46 2.16 1.22
CA ALA A 74 -27.93 3.51 1.24
C ALA A 74 -26.40 3.50 1.44
N TYR A 75 -25.70 4.45 0.81
CA TYR A 75 -24.23 4.54 0.85
C TYR A 75 -23.61 4.48 2.25
N LYS A 76 -24.29 5.07 3.25
CA LYS A 76 -23.83 5.09 4.64
C LYS A 76 -23.70 3.70 5.25
N ASP A 77 -24.50 2.75 4.75
CA ASP A 77 -24.61 1.37 5.25
C ASP A 77 -23.73 0.40 4.44
N HIS A 78 -22.93 0.92 3.49
CA HIS A 78 -22.02 0.08 2.71
C HIS A 78 -20.85 -0.38 3.58
N PRO A 79 -20.54 -1.69 3.62
CA PRO A 79 -19.51 -2.24 4.51
C PRO A 79 -18.10 -1.84 4.08
N VAL A 80 -17.90 -1.52 2.79
CA VAL A 80 -16.62 -1.08 2.24
C VAL A 80 -16.84 0.16 1.41
N LYS A 81 -16.03 1.20 1.67
CA LYS A 81 -16.01 2.42 0.87
C LYS A 81 -14.81 2.42 -0.06
N ALA A 82 -14.93 3.08 -1.21
CA ALA A 82 -13.80 3.39 -2.06
C ALA A 82 -12.83 4.30 -1.30
N VAL A 83 -11.54 3.95 -1.29
CA VAL A 83 -10.50 4.66 -0.53
C VAL A 83 -9.47 5.20 -1.49
N LYS A 84 -9.13 6.50 -1.38
CA LYS A 84 -8.03 7.09 -2.14
C LYS A 84 -6.69 6.45 -1.78
N SER A 85 -5.81 6.29 -2.76
CA SER A 85 -4.43 5.84 -2.53
C SER A 85 -3.45 6.45 -3.51
N SER A 86 -2.25 6.77 -3.04
CA SER A 86 -1.09 7.17 -3.85
C SER A 86 -0.12 6.03 -4.13
N VAL A 87 -0.34 4.85 -3.54
CA VAL A 87 0.57 3.71 -3.69
C VAL A 87 0.15 2.89 -4.90
N ARG A 88 1.03 2.83 -5.90
CA ARG A 88 0.84 2.09 -7.16
C ARG A 88 1.73 0.86 -7.18
N CYS A 89 1.24 -0.23 -7.77
CA CYS A 89 2.09 -1.35 -8.15
C CYS A 89 2.69 -1.10 -9.53
N THR A 90 4.02 -1.24 -9.65
CA THR A 90 4.74 -1.06 -10.93
C THR A 90 4.31 -2.07 -11.99
N GLN A 91 4.02 -3.31 -11.59
CA GLN A 91 3.66 -4.38 -12.52
C GLN A 91 2.19 -4.35 -12.92
N CYS A 92 1.29 -4.10 -11.97
CA CYS A 92 -0.15 -4.07 -12.25
C CYS A 92 -0.66 -2.71 -12.74
N GLU A 93 0.13 -1.66 -12.56
CA GLU A 93 -0.25 -0.27 -12.82
C GLU A 93 -1.51 0.20 -12.09
N ARG A 94 -1.89 -0.47 -10.99
CA ARG A 94 -3.06 -0.15 -10.16
C ARG A 94 -2.66 0.41 -8.80
N TYR A 95 -3.58 1.15 -8.18
CA TYR A 95 -3.38 1.75 -6.87
C TYR A 95 -4.03 0.91 -5.76
N PHE A 96 -3.39 0.90 -4.59
CA PHE A 96 -3.79 0.07 -3.45
C PHE A 96 -3.66 0.84 -2.16
N CYS A 97 -4.65 0.78 -1.28
CA CYS A 97 -4.50 1.35 0.05
C CYS A 97 -3.60 0.44 0.91
N ILE A 98 -2.68 1.05 1.65
CA ILE A 98 -1.80 0.38 2.62
C ILE A 98 -2.11 0.98 4.00
N LYS A 99 -3.36 0.87 4.43
CA LYS A 99 -3.79 1.28 5.77
C LYS A 99 -3.51 0.15 6.75
N ARG A 100 -3.33 0.49 8.02
CA ARG A 100 -3.20 -0.52 9.08
C ARG A 100 -4.42 -1.46 9.06
N GLY A 101 -4.17 -2.77 9.00
CA GLY A 101 -5.20 -3.80 8.90
C GLY A 101 -5.81 -3.99 7.51
N SER A 102 -5.40 -3.22 6.49
CA SER A 102 -5.86 -3.45 5.12
C SER A 102 -5.02 -4.53 4.46
N THR A 103 -5.68 -5.53 3.88
CA THR A 103 -5.04 -6.60 3.09
C THR A 103 -5.11 -6.33 1.59
N CYS A 104 -5.41 -5.10 1.16
CA CYS A 104 -5.73 -4.79 -0.24
C CYS A 104 -4.57 -5.09 -1.20
N TRP A 105 -3.33 -4.87 -0.77
CA TRP A 105 -2.16 -5.22 -1.57
C TRP A 105 -2.10 -6.73 -1.83
N ILE A 106 -2.13 -7.54 -0.76
CA ILE A 106 -2.07 -9.00 -0.86
C ILE A 106 -3.30 -9.55 -1.60
N ASP A 107 -4.49 -9.06 -1.26
CA ASP A 107 -5.77 -9.48 -1.84
C ASP A 107 -5.69 -9.39 -3.37
N TRP A 108 -5.21 -8.27 -3.90
CA TRP A 108 -5.07 -8.09 -5.34
C TRP A 108 -4.10 -9.08 -5.96
N HIS A 109 -2.92 -9.27 -5.37
CA HIS A 109 -1.86 -10.07 -6.00
C HIS A 109 -2.00 -11.58 -5.78
N THR A 110 -2.90 -12.02 -4.88
CA THR A 110 -3.11 -13.44 -4.58
C THR A 110 -4.46 -13.97 -5.05
N LYS A 111 -5.47 -13.11 -5.26
CA LYS A 111 -6.84 -13.56 -5.59
C LYS A 111 -7.19 -13.27 -7.05
N VAL A 112 -7.48 -14.34 -7.77
CA VAL A 112 -7.89 -14.34 -9.19
C VAL A 112 -9.13 -13.48 -9.46
N GLN A 113 -10.05 -13.37 -8.49
CA GLN A 113 -11.32 -12.63 -8.68
C GLN A 113 -11.15 -11.13 -8.98
N PHE A 114 -9.96 -10.57 -8.71
CA PHE A 114 -9.68 -9.16 -8.98
C PHE A 114 -8.97 -8.92 -10.32
N TRP A 115 -8.52 -9.98 -11.02
CA TRP A 115 -7.80 -9.89 -12.30
C TRP A 115 -8.73 -9.90 -13.52
N ARG A 116 -10.04 -9.82 -13.29
CA ARG A 116 -11.06 -9.84 -14.34
C ARG A 116 -11.23 -8.46 -14.99
#